data_AF-A0A1Z8SHG7-F1
#
_entry.id   AF-A0A1Z8SHG7-F1
#
_cell.length_a   1.000
_cell.length_b   1.000
_cell.length_c   1.000
_cell.angle_alpha   90.00
_cell.angle_beta   90.00
_cell.angle_gamma   90.00
#
_symmetry.space_group_name_H-M   'P 1'
#
loop_
_entity.id
_entity.type
_entity.pdbx_description
1 polymer ?
#
loop_
_entity_poly.entity_id
_entity_poly.type
_entity_poly.pdbx_seq_one_letter_code
_entity_poly.pdbx_strand_id
1 'polypeptide(L)' 'IYELFLNGPATTCPIASDSNNDGFGDLADATFIIMYRFMEGAAPAAPFPDCGQVDGQTPEDCGDSSCL' A
#
# COMPACT_ATOMS: atom_id res chain seq x y z
N ILE A 1 -1.09 -6.99 3.52
CA ILE A 1 -0.91 -8.40 3.05
C ILE A 1 -1.11 -9.50 4.12
N TYR A 2 -0.84 -9.30 5.42
CA TYR A 2 -1.07 -10.36 6.43
C TYR A 2 -2.54 -10.82 6.47
N GLU A 3 -3.47 -9.88 6.33
CA GLU A 3 -4.90 -10.13 6.14
C GLU A 3 -5.20 -11.04 4.92
N LEU A 4 -4.44 -10.90 3.83
CA LEU A 4 -4.66 -11.62 2.56
C LEU A 4 -4.16 -13.06 2.58
N PHE A 5 -3.01 -13.31 3.22
CA PHE A 5 -2.34 -14.62 3.15
C PHE A 5 -2.54 -15.48 4.40
N LEU A 6 -2.76 -14.86 5.55
CA LEU A 6 -2.75 -15.55 6.85
C LEU A 6 -4.02 -15.28 7.67
N ASN A 7 -5.07 -14.74 7.04
CA ASN A 7 -6.33 -14.39 7.68
C ASN A 7 -6.13 -13.51 8.92
N GLY A 8 -5.19 -12.57 8.82
CA GLY A 8 -4.92 -11.56 9.83
C GLY A 8 -6.04 -10.51 9.96
N PRO A 9 -5.96 -9.64 10.97
CA PRO A 9 -6.88 -8.50 11.08
C PRO A 9 -6.71 -7.56 9.87
N ALA A 10 -7.81 -6.91 9.50
CA ALA A 10 -7.81 -5.91 8.44
C ALA A 10 -6.89 -4.72 8.80
N THR A 11 -6.21 -4.17 7.80
CA THR A 11 -5.41 -2.95 7.95
C THR A 11 -6.28 -1.75 8.35
N THR A 12 -5.74 -0.87 9.19
CA THR A 12 -6.36 0.42 9.53
C THR A 12 -6.08 1.50 8.47
N CYS A 13 -5.28 1.17 7.46
CA CYS A 13 -4.89 2.06 6.38
C CYS A 13 -4.95 1.29 5.04
N PRO A 14 -6.14 1.15 4.42
CA PRO A 14 -6.33 0.41 3.19
C PRO A 14 -5.49 0.93 2.02
N ILE A 15 -5.41 2.25 1.85
CA ILE A 15 -4.66 2.87 0.74
C ILE A 15 -3.15 2.58 0.82
N ALA A 16 -2.59 2.37 2.01
CA ALA A 16 -1.19 1.98 2.15
C ALA A 16 -0.92 0.50 1.79
N SER A 17 -1.99 -0.30 1.65
CA SER A 17 -1.89 -1.70 1.22
C SER A 17 -2.08 -1.88 -0.29
N ASP A 18 -2.68 -0.89 -0.96
CA ASP A 18 -2.86 -0.79 -2.41
C ASP A 18 -1.58 -0.21 -3.08
N SER A 19 -0.62 -1.09 -3.34
CA SER A 19 0.71 -0.71 -3.84
C SER A 19 0.74 -0.44 -5.34
N ASN A 20 -0.22 -0.99 -6.09
CA ASN A 20 -0.35 -0.74 -7.53
C ASN A 20 -1.31 0.43 -7.83
N ASN A 21 -1.96 0.99 -6.81
CA ASN A 21 -2.87 2.14 -6.85
C ASN A 21 -4.06 1.90 -7.79
N ASP A 22 -4.65 0.71 -7.72
CA ASP A 22 -5.82 0.32 -8.53
C ASP A 22 -7.17 0.38 -7.78
N GLY A 23 -7.14 0.74 -6.50
CA GLY A 23 -8.28 0.89 -5.61
C GLY A 23 -8.63 -0.38 -4.83
N PHE A 24 -7.86 -1.47 -4.98
CA PHE A 24 -8.10 -2.74 -4.31
C PHE A 24 -6.87 -3.22 -3.55
N GLY A 25 -7.05 -3.56 -2.27
CA GLY A 25 -6.04 -4.28 -1.50
C GLY A 25 -6.15 -5.79 -1.73
N ASP A 26 -5.37 -6.36 -2.65
CA ASP A 26 -5.41 -7.78 -3.01
C ASP A 26 -4.04 -8.40 -3.36
N LEU A 27 -4.04 -9.59 -3.99
CA LEU A 27 -2.79 -10.29 -4.33
C LEU A 27 -1.94 -9.56 -5.39
N ALA A 28 -2.54 -8.69 -6.20
CA ALA A 28 -1.85 -7.89 -7.19
C ALA A 28 -0.85 -6.94 -6.53
N ASP A 29 -1.14 -6.40 -5.35
CA ASP A 29 -0.23 -5.53 -4.60
C ASP A 29 1.08 -6.22 -4.22
N ALA A 30 0.97 -7.44 -3.69
CA ALA A 30 2.14 -8.24 -3.35
C ALA A 30 2.98 -8.55 -4.58
N THR A 31 2.32 -8.85 -5.70
CA THR A 31 3.00 -9.10 -6.98
C THR A 31 3.67 -7.83 -7.51
N PHE A 32 3.02 -6.67 -7.40
CA PHE A 32 3.56 -5.38 -7.83
C PHE A 32 4.82 -5.01 -7.06
N ILE A 33 4.85 -5.22 -5.74
CA ILE A 33 6.04 -5.02 -4.91
C ILE A 33 7.18 -5.95 -5.36
N ILE A 34 6.91 -7.23 -5.64
CA ILE A 34 7.92 -8.18 -6.11
C ILE A 34 8.48 -7.73 -7.46
N MET A 35 7.62 -7.30 -8.39
CA MET A 35 8.04 -6.79 -9.69
C MET A 35 8.95 -5.57 -9.56
N TYR A 36 8.58 -4.59 -8.72
CA TYR A 36 9.42 -3.43 -8.43
C TYR A 36 10.79 -3.84 -7.86
N ARG A 37 10.79 -4.71 -6.84
CA ARG A 37 11.98 -5.06 -6.07
C ARG A 37 12.98 -5.93 -6.82
N PHE A 38 12.51 -6.81 -7.70
CA PHE A 38 13.33 -7.90 -8.24
C PHE A 38 13.33 -7.99 -9.77
N MET A 39 12.46 -7.24 -10.46
CA MET A 39 12.26 -7.36 -11.90
C MET A 39 12.27 -6.02 -12.63
N GLU A 40 12.87 -4.98 -12.01
CA GLU A 40 12.92 -3.62 -12.57
C GLU A 40 11.54 -3.08 -12.96
N GLY A 41 10.50 -3.47 -12.21
CA GLY A 41 9.14 -3.00 -12.39
C GLY A 41 8.96 -1.53 -11.99
N ALA A 42 7.77 -0.99 -12.27
CA ALA A 42 7.43 0.38 -11.89
C ALA A 42 7.52 0.58 -10.37
N ALA A 43 7.98 1.76 -9.94
CA ALA A 43 7.95 2.14 -8.54
C ALA A 43 6.49 2.36 -8.07
N PRO A 44 6.16 2.04 -6.80
CA PRO A 44 4.88 2.42 -6.22
C PRO A 44 4.62 3.92 -6.30
N ALA A 45 3.34 4.28 -6.25
CA ALA A 45 2.91 5.68 -6.22
C ALA A 45 3.41 6.40 -4.96
N ALA A 46 3.32 7.72 -4.96
CA ALA A 46 3.58 8.53 -3.77
C ALA A 46 2.79 7.98 -2.55
N PRO A 47 3.35 7.98 -1.34
CA PRO A 47 4.54 8.74 -0.92
C PRO A 47 5.88 8.03 -1.17
N PHE A 48 5.88 6.84 -1.78
CA PHE A 48 7.11 6.09 -2.05
C PHE A 48 8.16 6.94 -2.79
N PRO A 49 9.48 6.86 -2.44
CA PRO A 49 10.10 5.98 -1.45
C PRO A 49 10.04 6.52 -0.01
N ASP A 50 9.53 7.72 0.16
CA ASP A 50 9.31 8.31 1.47
C ASP A 50 8.08 7.66 2.12
N CYS A 51 7.91 7.93 3.40
CA CYS A 51 6.69 7.62 4.10
C CYS A 51 5.88 8.91 4.25
N GLY A 52 4.55 8.83 4.30
CA GLY A 52 3.72 9.97 4.65
C GLY A 52 2.28 9.82 4.22
N GLN A 53 1.57 10.94 4.24
CA GLN A 53 0.29 11.10 3.54
C GLN A 53 0.52 11.77 2.19
N VAL A 54 -0.45 11.63 1.29
CA VAL A 54 -0.48 12.33 0.01
C VAL A 54 -1.58 13.39 -0.01
N ASP A 55 -1.43 14.40 -0.88
CA ASP A 55 -2.43 15.44 -1.03
C ASP A 55 -3.81 14.85 -1.39
N GLY A 56 -4.85 15.31 -0.70
CA GLY A 56 -6.24 14.90 -0.94
C GLY A 56 -6.67 13.61 -0.22
N GLN A 57 -5.78 12.96 0.51
CA GLN A 57 -6.11 11.80 1.35
C GLN A 57 -7.07 12.19 2.48
N THR A 58 -8.12 11.38 2.71
CA THR A 58 -9.08 11.59 3.80
C THR A 58 -8.82 10.63 4.97
N PRO A 59 -9.39 10.90 6.17
CA PRO A 59 -9.25 9.99 7.31
C PRO A 59 -9.81 8.57 7.06
N GLU A 60 -10.75 8.42 6.12
CA GLU A 60 -11.29 7.12 5.72
C GLU A 60 -10.29 6.30 4.88
N ASP A 61 -9.39 6.97 4.14
CA ASP A 61 -8.33 6.30 3.37
C ASP A 61 -7.24 5.76 4.30
N CYS A 62 -6.90 6.54 5.32
CA CYS A 62 -5.92 6.18 6.35
C CYS A 62 -6.07 7.10 7.56
N GLY A 63 -6.34 6.53 8.73
CA GLY A 63 -6.60 7.32 9.94
C GLY A 63 -5.42 8.15 10.43
N ASP A 64 -4.19 7.64 10.30
CA ASP A 64 -2.95 8.34 10.62
C ASP A 64 -1.77 7.69 9.87
N SER A 65 -0.73 8.48 9.56
CA SER A 65 0.53 7.96 9.05
C SER A 65 1.38 7.40 10.18
N SER A 66 2.00 6.24 9.98
CA SER A 66 2.96 5.63 10.90
C SER A 66 4.40 6.13 10.70
N CYS A 67 4.59 7.23 9.96
CA CYS A 67 5.86 7.93 9.86
C CYS A 67 6.31 8.44 11.22
N LEU A 68 7.57 8.15 11.57
CA LEU A 68 8.25 8.65 12.77
C LEU A 68 9.01 9.94 12.48
#